data_AF-A0A0D6JNF7-F1
#
_entry.id   AF-A0A0D6JNF7-F1
#
_cell.length_a   1.000
_cell.length_b   1.000
_cell.length_c   1.000
_cell.angle_alpha   90.00
_cell.angle_beta   90.00
_cell.angle_gamma   90.00
#
_symmetry.space_group_name_H-M   'P 1'
#
loop_
_entity.id
_entity.type
_entity.pdbx_description
1 polymer ?
#
loop_
_entity_poly.entity_id
_entity_poly.type
_entity_poly.pdbx_seq_one_letter_code
_entity_poly.pdbx_strand_id
1 'polypeptide(L)'
;MDNARRAEHPGHRDERRATMSHSKLAREPWLWAFVGVWSAVVTALHFGGLAYDVYTRIWWWDVLTHSLSGFGVAGVLFLVFPRTFRGARAPVVVAGIVLAIGAGFEVYEYLFKDFWWGWSMAYYAEDTAIDLVVDVAGGLGFFAFVEGLVRSRTPTDATSGGSSPRVGHLRSDGGEKTDDDRPADR
;
A
#
# COMPACT_ATOMS: atom_id res chain seq x y z
N MET A 1 9.90 -60.97 10.44
CA MET A 1 9.03 -60.45 11.50
C MET A 1 9.84 -59.46 12.31
N ASP A 2 9.62 -58.15 12.36
CA ASP A 2 8.78 -57.25 11.57
C ASP A 2 9.40 -55.86 11.67
N ASN A 3 9.31 -55.14 10.55
CA ASN A 3 9.76 -53.77 10.37
C ASN A 3 9.11 -52.84 11.40
N ALA A 4 9.93 -52.23 12.26
CA ALA A 4 9.52 -51.10 13.07
C ALA A 4 9.21 -49.91 12.13
N ARG A 5 7.92 -49.68 11.92
CA ARG A 5 7.38 -48.56 11.14
C ARG A 5 7.83 -47.25 11.78
N ARG A 6 8.74 -46.58 11.08
CA ARG A 6 9.08 -45.17 11.27
C ARG A 6 7.78 -44.38 11.09
N ALA A 7 7.27 -43.81 12.17
CA ALA A 7 6.15 -42.88 12.12
C ALA A 7 6.60 -41.65 11.34
N GLU A 8 6.18 -41.56 10.08
CA GLU A 8 6.27 -40.34 9.30
C GLU A 8 5.35 -39.32 9.94
N HIS A 9 5.96 -38.34 10.60
CA HIS A 9 5.29 -37.14 11.05
C HIS A 9 4.92 -36.36 9.78
N PRO A 10 3.63 -36.19 9.42
CA PRO A 10 3.28 -35.34 8.30
C PRO A 10 3.64 -33.91 8.72
N GLY A 11 4.75 -33.43 8.18
CA GLY A 11 5.14 -32.05 8.31
C GLY A 11 3.97 -31.19 7.86
N HIS A 12 3.41 -30.45 8.80
CA HIS A 12 2.74 -29.18 8.51
C HIS A 12 3.76 -28.31 7.77
N ARG A 13 3.87 -28.51 6.46
CA ARG A 13 4.15 -27.41 5.56
C ARG A 13 2.91 -26.54 5.65
N ASP A 14 2.86 -25.73 6.69
CA ASP A 14 2.20 -24.44 6.62
C ASP A 14 2.79 -23.78 5.38
N GLU A 15 2.06 -23.90 4.28
CA GLU A 15 2.21 -23.02 3.13
C GLU A 15 2.12 -21.62 3.70
N ARG A 16 3.27 -21.01 4.00
CA ARG A 16 3.38 -19.59 4.32
C ARG A 16 2.90 -18.85 3.09
N ARG A 17 1.58 -18.68 2.99
CA ARG A 17 0.91 -17.88 1.99
C ARG A 17 1.57 -16.51 2.06
N ALA A 18 2.36 -16.20 1.03
CA ALA A 18 3.28 -15.08 1.08
C ALA A 18 2.49 -13.78 1.08
N THR A 19 2.18 -13.23 2.25
CA THR A 19 1.63 -11.87 2.37
C THR A 19 2.64 -10.90 1.76
N MET A 20 2.20 -10.09 0.81
CA MET A 20 3.04 -9.05 0.23
C MET A 20 3.25 -7.95 1.28
N SER A 21 4.50 -7.59 1.55
CA SER A 21 4.84 -6.50 2.46
C SER A 21 5.39 -5.31 1.67
N HIS A 22 5.29 -4.10 2.21
CA HIS A 22 5.86 -2.89 1.58
C HIS A 22 7.32 -3.05 1.15
N SER A 23 8.13 -3.79 1.92
CA SER A 23 9.54 -4.00 1.60
C SER A 23 9.75 -4.98 0.45
N LYS A 24 8.84 -5.95 0.27
CA LYS A 24 8.88 -6.85 -0.90
C LYS A 24 8.44 -6.08 -2.15
N LEU A 25 7.34 -5.33 -2.04
CA LEU A 25 6.81 -4.53 -3.15
C LEU A 25 7.81 -3.47 -3.63
N ALA A 26 8.47 -2.75 -2.72
CA ALA A 26 9.50 -1.76 -3.06
C ALA A 26 10.74 -2.34 -3.75
N ARG A 27 10.94 -3.66 -3.72
CA ARG A 27 12.04 -4.34 -4.42
C ARG A 27 11.62 -4.87 -5.79
N GLU A 28 10.35 -4.77 -6.16
CA GLU A 28 9.89 -5.25 -7.45
C GLU A 28 10.41 -4.33 -8.58
N PRO A 29 11.08 -4.89 -9.61
CA PRO A 29 11.79 -4.08 -10.61
C PRO A 29 10.85 -3.21 -11.45
N TRP A 30 9.62 -3.66 -11.68
CA TRP A 30 8.64 -2.88 -12.45
C TRP A 30 8.25 -1.58 -11.71
N LEU A 31 8.26 -1.57 -10.37
CA LEU A 31 7.89 -0.36 -9.61
C LEU A 31 9.01 0.69 -9.70
N TRP A 32 10.27 0.25 -9.70
CA TRP A 32 11.41 1.12 -10.01
C TRP A 32 11.32 1.71 -11.42
N ALA A 33 10.99 0.89 -12.42
CA ALA A 33 10.78 1.36 -13.78
C ALA A 33 9.61 2.36 -13.86
N PHE A 34 8.49 2.05 -13.20
CA PHE A 34 7.33 2.93 -13.13
C PHE A 34 7.67 4.29 -12.52
N VAL A 35 8.28 4.32 -11.33
CA VAL A 35 8.68 5.58 -10.67
C VAL A 35 9.73 6.32 -11.49
N GLY A 36 10.71 5.63 -12.09
CA GLY A 36 11.72 6.27 -12.92
C GLY A 36 11.14 6.93 -14.17
N VAL A 37 10.22 6.24 -14.87
CA VAL A 37 9.50 6.83 -16.02
C VAL A 37 8.62 8.00 -15.56
N TRP A 38 7.93 7.86 -14.43
CA TRP A 38 7.12 8.94 -13.86
C TRP A 38 7.96 10.19 -13.58
N SER A 39 9.11 10.04 -12.93
CA SER A 39 10.05 11.14 -12.67
C SER A 39 10.52 11.80 -13.96
N ALA A 40 10.80 11.02 -15.02
CA ALA A 40 11.18 11.58 -16.32
C ALA A 40 10.03 12.37 -16.96
N VAL A 41 8.80 11.88 -16.88
CA VAL A 41 7.60 12.58 -17.39
C VAL A 41 7.39 13.90 -16.64
N VAL A 42 7.43 13.88 -15.30
CA VAL A 42 7.30 15.09 -14.47
C VAL A 42 8.39 16.11 -14.79
N THR A 43 9.63 15.64 -14.95
CA THR A 43 10.77 16.49 -15.35
C THR A 43 10.49 17.14 -16.71
N ALA A 44 10.03 16.36 -17.69
CA ALA A 44 9.70 16.88 -19.02
C ALA A 44 8.52 17.88 -18.98
N LEU A 45 7.51 17.65 -18.15
CA LEU A 45 6.39 18.58 -17.95
C LEU A 45 6.86 19.89 -17.34
N HIS A 46 7.67 19.85 -16.28
CA HIS A 46 8.16 21.06 -15.61
C HIS A 46 9.08 21.88 -16.54
N PHE A 47 10.15 21.27 -17.05
CA PHE A 47 11.10 21.99 -17.90
C PHE A 47 10.54 22.34 -19.28
N GLY A 48 9.66 21.49 -19.84
CA GLY A 48 8.93 21.81 -21.06
C GLY A 48 7.95 22.96 -20.85
N GLY A 49 7.25 22.97 -19.72
CA GLY A 49 6.37 24.07 -19.34
C GLY A 49 7.11 25.40 -19.28
N LEU A 50 8.32 25.41 -18.73
CA LEU A 50 9.20 26.58 -18.72
C LEU A 50 9.69 26.96 -20.12
N ALA A 51 10.19 25.99 -20.90
CA ALA A 51 10.78 26.26 -22.22
C ALA A 51 9.78 26.79 -23.25
N TYR A 52 8.49 26.51 -23.08
CA TYR A 52 7.43 26.88 -24.01
C TYR A 52 6.43 27.90 -23.44
N ASP A 53 6.73 28.52 -22.29
CA ASP A 53 5.89 29.46 -21.54
C ASP A 53 4.48 28.94 -21.20
N VAL A 54 4.32 27.62 -21.03
CA VAL A 54 3.01 26.98 -20.83
C VAL A 54 2.35 27.44 -19.54
N TYR A 55 3.15 27.64 -18.49
CA TYR A 55 2.68 28.11 -17.19
C TYR A 55 1.92 29.44 -17.26
N THR A 56 2.31 30.34 -18.17
CA THR A 56 1.62 31.62 -18.36
C THR A 56 0.34 31.52 -19.20
N ARG A 57 0.13 30.39 -19.90
CA ARG A 57 -0.96 30.21 -20.87
C ARG A 57 -2.01 29.22 -20.41
N ILE A 58 -1.65 28.25 -19.58
CA ILE A 58 -2.53 27.17 -19.13
C ILE A 58 -2.52 27.14 -17.61
N TRP A 59 -3.56 27.71 -17.00
CA TRP A 59 -3.65 27.93 -15.55
C TRP A 59 -3.59 26.64 -14.71
N TRP A 60 -4.05 25.49 -15.22
CA TRP A 60 -4.02 24.22 -14.47
C TRP A 60 -2.71 23.45 -14.64
N TRP A 61 -1.82 23.90 -15.53
CA TRP A 61 -0.57 23.21 -15.83
C TRP A 61 0.31 23.07 -14.58
N ASP A 62 0.36 24.13 -13.79
CA ASP A 62 1.15 24.20 -12.58
C ASP A 62 0.67 23.22 -11.52
N VAL A 63 -0.63 23.34 -11.19
CA VAL A 63 -1.36 22.44 -10.31
C VAL A 63 -1.18 20.97 -10.70
N LEU A 64 -1.25 20.66 -12.01
CA LEU A 64 -1.01 19.29 -12.49
C LEU A 64 0.44 18.88 -12.22
N THR A 65 1.40 19.74 -12.56
CA THR A 65 2.83 19.43 -12.44
C THR A 65 3.22 19.21 -10.98
N HIS A 66 2.74 20.03 -10.04
CA HIS A 66 2.94 19.83 -8.60
C HIS A 66 2.26 18.54 -8.12
N SER A 67 0.99 18.32 -8.47
CA SER A 67 0.32 17.07 -8.07
C SER A 67 1.06 15.81 -8.54
N LEU A 68 1.54 15.79 -9.78
CA LEU A 68 2.33 14.67 -10.31
C LEU A 68 3.72 14.60 -9.66
N SER A 69 4.33 15.74 -9.30
CA SER A 69 5.60 15.82 -8.60
C SER A 69 5.50 15.23 -7.20
N GLY A 70 4.52 15.64 -6.40
CA GLY A 70 4.25 15.07 -5.08
C GLY A 70 4.03 13.55 -5.12
N PHE A 71 3.29 13.06 -6.13
CA PHE A 71 3.13 11.62 -6.37
C PHE A 71 4.48 10.93 -6.64
N GLY A 72 5.31 11.52 -7.50
CA GLY A 72 6.64 11.02 -7.82
C GLY A 72 7.61 11.01 -6.63
N VAL A 73 7.62 12.10 -5.84
CA VAL A 73 8.43 12.23 -4.62
C VAL A 73 8.06 11.16 -3.60
N ALA A 74 6.76 10.95 -3.36
CA ALA A 74 6.30 9.85 -2.50
C ALA A 74 6.69 8.47 -3.07
N GLY A 75 6.72 8.31 -4.40
CA GLY A 75 7.21 7.12 -5.07
C GLY A 75 8.68 6.82 -4.78
N VAL A 76 9.55 7.82 -4.92
CA VAL A 76 10.97 7.70 -4.57
C VAL A 76 11.14 7.41 -3.08
N LEU A 77 10.40 8.13 -2.23
CA LEU A 77 10.40 7.91 -0.78
C LEU A 77 10.02 6.47 -0.42
N PHE A 78 9.02 5.89 -1.09
CA PHE A 78 8.61 4.51 -0.87
C PHE A 78 9.68 3.51 -1.28
N LEU A 79 10.31 3.70 -2.43
CA LEU A 79 11.35 2.80 -2.94
C LEU A 79 12.57 2.74 -2.01
N VAL A 80 12.99 3.91 -1.50
CA VAL A 80 14.17 4.03 -0.64
C VAL A 80 13.84 3.71 0.83
N PHE A 81 12.68 4.17 1.31
CA PHE A 81 12.25 4.05 2.71
C PHE A 81 10.85 3.41 2.84
N PRO A 82 10.66 2.15 2.42
CA PRO A 82 9.34 1.50 2.41
C PRO A 82 8.74 1.29 3.80
N ARG A 83 9.55 1.44 4.86
CA ARG A 83 9.07 1.36 6.25
C ARG A 83 8.30 2.61 6.68
N THR A 84 8.52 3.76 6.04
CA THR A 84 7.80 5.02 6.30
C THR A 84 6.31 4.89 5.96
N PHE A 85 5.96 3.96 5.07
CA PHE A 85 4.59 3.69 4.63
C PHE A 85 3.83 2.70 5.53
N ARG A 86 4.32 2.43 6.75
CA ARG A 86 3.71 1.45 7.67
C ARG A 86 3.12 2.08 8.91
N GLY A 87 1.96 1.57 9.30
CA GLY A 87 1.28 1.92 10.55
C GLY A 87 0.38 3.16 10.43
N ALA A 88 -0.39 3.42 11.48
CA ALA A 88 -1.47 4.42 11.46
C ALA A 88 -0.99 5.86 11.22
N ARG A 89 0.26 6.19 11.58
CA ARG A 89 0.84 7.53 11.41
C ARG A 89 1.49 7.73 10.04
N ALA A 90 1.62 6.68 9.23
CA ALA A 90 2.35 6.74 7.97
C ALA A 90 1.82 7.81 6.99
N PRO A 91 0.50 8.00 6.79
CA PRO A 91 0.00 9.04 5.89
C PRO A 91 0.45 10.44 6.30
N VAL A 92 0.43 10.75 7.60
CA VAL A 92 0.84 12.06 8.12
C VAL A 92 2.35 12.28 7.97
N VAL A 93 3.14 11.24 8.22
CA VAL A 93 4.61 11.32 8.03
C VAL A 93 4.97 11.51 6.56
N VAL A 94 4.33 10.77 5.66
CA VAL A 94 4.54 10.90 4.21
C VAL A 94 4.11 12.30 3.75
N ALA A 95 2.93 12.77 4.15
CA ALA A 95 2.46 14.12 3.86
C ALA A 95 3.44 15.20 4.34
N GLY A 96 3.96 15.08 5.57
CA GLY A 96 4.92 16.03 6.12
C GLY A 96 6.26 16.05 5.36
N ILE A 97 6.76 14.89 4.92
CA ILE A 97 7.99 14.82 4.12
C ILE A 97 7.77 15.43 2.73
N VAL A 98 6.67 15.09 2.07
CA VAL A 98 6.33 15.64 0.75
C VAL A 98 6.15 17.15 0.84
N LEU A 99 5.43 17.65 1.85
CA LEU A 99 5.27 19.08 2.12
C LEU A 99 6.63 19.78 2.31
N ALA A 100 7.55 19.19 3.07
CA ALA A 100 8.86 19.79 3.31
C ALA A 100 9.72 19.85 2.04
N ILE A 101 9.62 18.83 1.17
CA ILE A 101 10.31 18.81 -0.12
C ILE A 101 9.69 19.84 -1.08
N GLY A 102 8.35 19.88 -1.17
CA GLY A 102 7.61 20.88 -1.95
C GLY A 102 7.99 22.30 -1.52
N ALA A 103 7.99 22.60 -0.22
CA ALA A 103 8.40 23.91 0.29
C ALA A 103 9.86 24.26 -0.04
N GLY A 104 10.74 23.26 -0.08
CA GLY A 104 12.11 23.47 -0.57
C GLY A 104 12.17 23.82 -2.06
N PHE A 105 11.27 23.26 -2.86
CA PHE A 105 11.14 23.57 -4.28
C PHE A 105 10.61 24.99 -4.50
N GLU A 106 9.57 25.40 -3.77
CA GLU A 106 9.04 26.78 -3.77
C GLU A 106 10.15 27.81 -3.48
N VAL A 107 10.98 27.55 -2.45
CA VAL A 107 12.13 28.41 -2.13
C VAL A 107 13.14 28.44 -3.28
N TYR A 108 13.38 27.30 -3.94
CA TYR A 108 14.24 27.27 -5.14
C TYR A 108 13.65 28.13 -6.27
N GLU A 109 12.35 28.07 -6.51
CA GLU A 109 11.71 28.88 -7.54
C GLU A 109 11.80 30.37 -7.24
N TYR A 110 11.48 30.76 -6.00
CA TYR A 110 11.60 32.14 -5.55
C TYR A 110 13.02 32.70 -5.77
N LEU A 111 14.05 31.91 -5.47
CA LEU A 111 15.43 32.37 -5.54
C LEU A 111 16.03 32.37 -6.95
N PHE A 112 15.62 31.44 -7.81
CA PHE A 112 16.36 31.12 -9.04
C PHE A 112 15.55 31.19 -10.32
N LYS A 113 14.24 31.48 -10.28
CA LYS A 113 13.39 31.52 -11.47
C LYS A 113 12.71 32.87 -11.63
N ASP A 114 12.64 33.33 -12.88
CA ASP A 114 11.88 34.53 -13.25
C ASP A 114 10.35 34.29 -13.28
N PHE A 115 9.86 33.15 -12.78
CA PHE A 115 8.44 32.78 -12.79
C PHE A 115 7.57 33.80 -12.06
N TRP A 116 8.09 34.38 -10.97
CA TRP A 116 7.43 35.42 -10.19
C TRP A 116 7.70 36.84 -10.71
N TRP A 117 8.51 37.03 -11.75
CA TRP A 117 8.94 38.35 -12.20
C TRP A 117 7.76 39.13 -12.80
N GLY A 118 7.13 39.96 -11.97
CA GLY A 118 5.92 40.72 -12.30
C GLY A 118 4.69 40.35 -11.49
N TRP A 119 4.76 39.30 -10.66
CA TRP A 119 3.70 38.93 -9.73
C TRP A 119 3.77 39.75 -8.44
N SER A 120 2.61 39.97 -7.83
CA SER A 120 2.57 40.49 -6.47
C SER A 120 2.97 39.39 -5.47
N MET A 121 3.59 39.78 -4.35
CA MET A 121 3.95 38.82 -3.28
C MET A 121 2.72 38.08 -2.73
N ALA A 122 1.54 38.71 -2.76
CA ALA A 122 0.29 38.08 -2.33
C ALA A 122 -0.13 36.95 -3.28
N TYR A 123 -0.03 37.19 -4.59
CA TYR A 123 -0.36 36.20 -5.60
C TYR A 123 0.60 35.01 -5.56
N TYR A 124 1.91 35.28 -5.45
CA TYR A 124 2.92 34.24 -5.29
C TYR A 124 2.67 33.38 -4.03
N ALA A 125 2.34 34.02 -2.89
CA ALA A 125 2.05 33.27 -1.67
C ALA A 125 0.78 32.41 -1.76
N GLU A 126 -0.23 32.85 -2.52
CA GLU A 126 -1.44 32.06 -2.78
C GLU A 126 -1.13 30.84 -3.66
N ASP A 127 -0.35 31.04 -4.72
CA ASP A 127 0.10 30.00 -5.65
C ASP A 127 0.90 28.92 -4.92
N THR A 128 1.97 29.33 -4.23
CA THR A 128 2.77 28.45 -3.35
C THR A 128 1.90 27.67 -2.36
N ALA A 129 0.88 28.28 -1.76
CA ALA A 129 0.01 27.58 -0.83
C ALA A 129 -0.82 26.48 -1.52
N ILE A 130 -1.28 26.73 -2.75
CA ILE A 130 -1.98 25.75 -3.57
C ILE A 130 -1.03 24.62 -3.96
N ASP A 131 0.18 24.95 -4.42
CA ASP A 131 1.19 23.98 -4.86
C ASP A 131 1.58 23.00 -3.76
N LEU A 132 1.84 23.51 -2.55
CA LEU A 132 2.11 22.68 -1.38
C LEU A 132 0.95 21.75 -1.03
N VAL A 133 -0.29 22.20 -1.18
CA VAL A 133 -1.47 21.37 -0.92
C VAL A 133 -1.58 20.25 -1.97
N VAL A 134 -1.37 20.57 -3.25
CA VAL A 134 -1.52 19.57 -4.32
C VAL A 134 -0.33 18.62 -4.42
N ASP A 135 0.87 19.04 -4.02
CA ASP A 135 2.02 18.17 -3.76
C ASP A 135 1.67 17.10 -2.73
N VAL A 136 1.15 17.53 -1.57
CA VAL A 136 0.72 16.60 -0.51
C VAL A 136 -0.39 15.69 -1.00
N ALA A 137 -1.38 16.22 -1.74
CA ALA A 137 -2.47 15.41 -2.29
C ALA A 137 -1.93 14.34 -3.27
N GLY A 138 -1.00 14.70 -4.15
CA GLY A 138 -0.32 13.78 -5.05
C GLY A 138 0.45 12.70 -4.29
N GLY A 139 1.21 13.08 -3.26
CA GLY A 139 1.95 12.15 -2.41
C GLY A 139 1.05 11.16 -1.66
N LEU A 140 -0.09 11.62 -1.15
CA LEU A 140 -1.11 10.76 -0.55
C LEU A 140 -1.81 9.88 -1.60
N GLY A 141 -1.93 10.33 -2.84
CA GLY A 141 -2.36 9.52 -3.97
C GLY A 141 -1.44 8.32 -4.20
N PHE A 142 -0.12 8.53 -4.19
CA PHE A 142 0.85 7.43 -4.29
C PHE A 142 0.76 6.49 -3.08
N PHE A 143 0.60 7.05 -1.87
CA PHE A 143 0.39 6.26 -0.66
C PHE A 143 -0.81 5.31 -0.81
N ALA A 144 -1.96 5.83 -1.24
CA ALA A 144 -3.17 5.04 -1.46
C ALA A 144 -2.98 3.98 -2.56
N PHE A 145 -2.25 4.32 -3.63
CA PHE A 145 -1.89 3.39 -4.70
C PHE A 145 -1.11 2.18 -4.16
N VAL A 146 -0.05 2.41 -3.37
CA VAL A 146 0.74 1.34 -2.75
C VAL A 146 -0.09 0.50 -1.79
N GLU A 147 -0.90 1.13 -0.95
CA GLU A 147 -1.80 0.41 -0.04
C GLU A 147 -2.78 -0.49 -0.80
N GLY A 148 -3.33 -0.01 -1.92
CA GLY A 148 -4.17 -0.80 -2.81
C GLY A 148 -3.46 -2.01 -3.40
N LEU A 149 -2.20 -1.84 -3.83
CA LEU A 149 -1.36 -2.95 -4.34
C LEU A 149 -1.04 -3.98 -3.26
N VAL A 150 -0.70 -3.54 -2.05
CA VAL A 150 -0.40 -4.44 -0.93
C VAL A 150 -1.66 -5.23 -0.52
N ARG A 151 -2.83 -4.58 -0.46
CA ARG A 151 -4.11 -5.22 -0.10
C ARG A 151 -4.56 -6.21 -1.16
N SER A 152 -4.52 -5.84 -2.44
CA SER A 152 -4.94 -6.73 -3.55
C SER A 152 -4.09 -8.01 -3.67
N ARG A 153 -2.85 -7.98 -3.19
CA ARG A 153 -1.92 -9.13 -3.21
C ARG A 153 -1.82 -9.87 -1.88
N THR A 154 -2.63 -9.48 -0.90
CA THR A 154 -2.79 -10.20 0.36
C THR A 154 -4.11 -10.96 0.29
N PRO A 155 -4.11 -12.31 0.18
CA PRO A 155 -5.35 -13.07 0.08
C PRO A 155 -6.23 -12.84 1.30
N THR A 156 -7.47 -12.40 1.08
CA THR A 156 -8.49 -12.30 2.12
C THR A 156 -8.96 -13.71 2.50
N ASP A 157 -8.63 -14.19 3.69
CA ASP A 157 -9.31 -15.35 4.27
C ASP A 157 -10.74 -14.95 4.68
N ALA A 158 -11.71 -15.03 3.76
CA ALA A 158 -13.13 -14.94 4.09
C ALA A 158 -14.07 -15.42 2.95
N THR A 159 -13.94 -16.68 2.54
CA THR A 159 -15.07 -17.43 1.95
C THR A 159 -15.05 -18.88 2.43
N SER A 160 -14.86 -19.06 3.74
CA SER A 160 -15.03 -20.36 4.42
C SER A 160 -16.31 -20.35 5.25
N GLY A 161 -17.43 -20.04 4.60
CA GLY A 161 -18.78 -20.35 5.09
C GLY A 161 -19.21 -21.74 4.61
N GLY A 162 -18.32 -22.72 4.69
CA GLY A 162 -18.62 -24.12 4.39
C GLY A 162 -19.34 -24.75 5.58
N SER A 163 -20.65 -24.60 5.63
CA SER A 163 -21.51 -25.42 6.49
C SER A 163 -21.48 -26.88 6.02
N SER A 164 -20.58 -27.68 6.61
CA SER A 164 -20.69 -29.14 6.54
C SER A 164 -21.81 -29.61 7.47
N PRO A 165 -22.80 -30.39 6.99
CA PRO A 165 -23.79 -31.01 7.86
C PRO A 165 -23.09 -32.05 8.73
N ARG A 166 -23.29 -31.98 10.05
CA ARG A 166 -22.99 -33.11 10.95
C ARG A 166 -23.81 -34.32 10.51
N VAL A 167 -23.14 -35.28 9.88
CA VAL A 167 -23.68 -36.64 9.70
C VAL A 167 -23.78 -37.26 11.09
N GLY A 168 -25.00 -37.33 11.62
CA GLY A 168 -25.31 -38.08 12.82
C GLY A 168 -25.17 -39.57 12.53
N HIS A 169 -24.16 -40.21 13.12
CA HIS A 169 -24.14 -41.66 13.23
C HIS A 169 -25.16 -42.09 14.30
N LEU A 170 -26.38 -42.38 13.85
CA LEU A 170 -27.35 -43.19 14.58
C LEU A 170 -26.81 -44.63 14.62
N ARG A 171 -26.27 -45.03 15.77
CA ARG A 171 -25.93 -46.43 16.06
C ARG A 171 -27.19 -47.13 16.55
N SER A 172 -27.77 -47.90 15.64
CA SER A 172 -28.78 -48.93 15.90
C SER A 172 -28.11 -50.10 16.61
N ASP A 173 -28.59 -50.48 17.79
CA ASP A 173 -28.49 -51.85 18.26
C ASP A 173 -29.72 -52.16 19.10
N GLY A 174 -30.62 -52.93 18.50
CA GLY A 174 -31.72 -53.60 19.18
C GLY A 174 -31.29 -55.03 19.47
N GLY A 175 -31.57 -55.52 20.68
CA GLY A 175 -31.29 -56.90 21.05
C GLY A 175 -31.71 -57.19 22.48
N GLU A 176 -32.82 -57.90 22.60
CA GLU A 176 -33.59 -58.25 23.79
C GLU A 176 -33.02 -59.49 24.55
N LYS A 177 -33.45 -59.64 25.82
CA LYS A 177 -33.49 -60.86 26.69
C LYS A 177 -32.18 -61.32 27.34
N THR A 178 -32.12 -61.82 28.59
CA THR A 178 -33.11 -62.40 29.52
C THR A 178 -32.50 -62.52 30.93
N ASP A 179 -33.36 -62.41 31.95
CA ASP A 179 -33.45 -63.11 33.25
C ASP A 179 -32.23 -63.48 34.14
N ASP A 180 -32.54 -63.39 35.44
CA ASP A 180 -32.05 -64.12 36.63
C ASP A 180 -30.60 -63.92 37.12
N ASP A 181 -30.47 -63.28 38.31
CA ASP A 181 -30.18 -64.00 39.56
C ASP A 181 -29.90 -63.02 40.73
N ARG A 182 -30.80 -63.03 41.73
CA ARG A 182 -30.48 -62.87 43.16
C ARG A 182 -30.27 -64.29 43.73
N PRO A 183 -29.63 -64.57 44.88
CA PRO A 183 -29.34 -63.68 46.03
C PRO A 183 -27.96 -63.91 46.74
N ALA A 184 -27.62 -63.02 47.68
CA ALA A 184 -26.88 -63.19 48.95
C ALA A 184 -26.39 -61.78 49.38
N ASP A 185 -26.42 -61.28 50.60
CA ASP A 185 -26.66 -61.83 51.94
C ASP A 185 -26.91 -60.63 52.88
N ARG A 186 -27.62 -60.88 53.99
CA ARG A 186 -27.90 -60.03 55.20
C ARG A 186 -29.24 -59.31 55.26
#